data_AF-A0A1Y2WFE8-F1
#
_entry.id   AF-A0A1Y2WFE8-F1
#
_cell.length_a   1.000
_cell.length_b   1.000
_cell.length_c   1.000
_cell.angle_alpha   90.00
_cell.angle_beta   90.00
_cell.angle_gamma   90.00
#
_symmetry.space_group_name_H-M   'P 1'
#
loop_
_entity.id
_entity.type
_entity.pdbx_description
1 polymer ?
#
loop_
_entity_poly.entity_id
_entity_poly.type
_entity_poly.pdbx_seq_one_letter_code
_entity_poly.pdbx_strand_id
1 'polypeptide(L)'
;MTSVLGKRKARMPKSEPTVSEEDAQAVFRRHFEAQFAPIENSQKAKPTTKQKDADEDAPSLLKNDLALQRLLSESHLFAGPGQNEGSMEHAGRNRHLATDLRLSALGSKTSVYKQAKMPMSHRKGIISAAAGRESKRRQEARENGIILERPVNGGVKGKSKPRKRDVAVDAPAVGKLRNGMLKLSKKDIAEIQGDDRRSGGKGGGKRRRR
;
A
#
# COMPACT_ATOMS: atom_id res chain seq x y z
N MET A 1 58.15 60.62 -16.10
CA MET A 1 58.41 60.40 -14.66
C MET A 1 57.16 59.76 -14.08
N THR A 2 57.05 58.51 -13.62
CA THR A 2 58.02 57.55 -13.07
C THR A 2 57.47 56.12 -13.25
N SER A 3 58.32 55.18 -13.68
CA SER A 3 58.07 53.75 -13.65
C SER A 3 58.28 53.19 -12.24
N VAL A 4 57.43 52.26 -11.79
CA VAL A 4 57.71 51.42 -10.61
C VAL A 4 57.55 49.96 -11.01
N LEU A 5 58.69 49.33 -11.26
CA LEU A 5 58.85 47.91 -11.54
C LEU A 5 58.70 47.10 -10.24
N GLY A 6 57.53 46.49 -10.05
CA GLY A 6 57.34 45.44 -9.03
C GLY A 6 57.96 44.12 -9.50
N LYS A 7 59.02 43.66 -8.82
CA LYS A 7 59.69 42.38 -9.09
C LYS A 7 58.76 41.21 -8.76
N ARG A 8 58.18 40.57 -9.78
CA ARG A 8 57.51 39.26 -9.63
C ARG A 8 58.57 38.16 -9.70
N LYS A 9 58.78 37.49 -8.57
CA LYS A 9 59.54 36.24 -8.46
C LYS A 9 58.88 35.19 -9.35
N ALA A 10 59.57 34.75 -10.39
CA ALA A 10 59.10 33.69 -11.28
C ALA A 10 58.93 32.38 -10.49
N ARG A 11 57.74 31.79 -10.58
CA ARG A 11 57.45 30.44 -10.10
C ARG A 11 58.00 29.48 -11.15
N MET A 12 58.99 28.68 -10.78
CA MET A 12 59.57 27.64 -11.64
C MET A 12 58.47 26.71 -12.18
N PRO A 13 58.60 26.21 -13.43
CA PRO A 13 57.70 25.20 -13.95
C PRO A 13 57.82 23.94 -13.09
N LYS A 14 56.69 23.47 -12.55
CA LYS A 14 56.62 22.15 -11.93
C LYS A 14 56.87 21.13 -13.04
N SER A 15 57.84 20.26 -12.83
CA SER A 15 58.16 19.13 -13.70
C SER A 15 56.89 18.35 -14.04
N GLU A 16 56.57 18.29 -15.33
CA GLU A 16 55.56 17.36 -15.84
C GLU A 16 56.06 15.93 -15.57
N PRO A 17 55.22 15.02 -15.04
CA PRO A 17 55.61 13.64 -14.99
C PRO A 17 55.61 13.13 -16.44
N THR A 18 56.80 12.92 -17.00
CA THR A 18 56.97 12.14 -18.23
C THR A 18 56.66 10.67 -17.90
N VAL A 19 55.37 10.38 -17.71
CA VAL A 19 54.88 9.00 -17.62
C VAL A 19 55.08 8.43 -19.01
N SER A 20 55.91 7.38 -19.10
CA SER A 20 56.13 6.70 -20.38
C SER A 20 54.78 6.25 -20.96
N GLU A 21 54.62 6.30 -22.28
CA GLU A 21 53.34 5.92 -22.91
C GLU A 21 52.93 4.49 -22.55
N GLU A 22 53.93 3.63 -22.33
CA GLU A 22 53.77 2.24 -21.89
C GLU A 22 53.17 2.16 -20.47
N ASP A 23 53.62 3.01 -19.54
CA ASP A 23 53.08 3.08 -18.19
C ASP A 23 51.65 3.61 -18.18
N ALA A 24 51.32 4.59 -19.02
CA ALA A 24 49.96 5.12 -19.12
C ALA A 24 48.97 4.06 -19.65
N GLN A 25 49.39 3.29 -20.66
CA GLN A 25 48.60 2.19 -21.19
C GLN A 25 48.46 1.05 -20.18
N ALA A 26 49.51 0.74 -19.42
CA ALA A 26 49.47 -0.29 -18.37
C ALA A 26 48.51 0.10 -17.24
N VAL A 27 48.50 1.36 -16.81
CA VAL A 27 47.55 1.88 -15.82
C VAL A 27 46.12 1.80 -16.33
N PHE A 28 45.89 2.16 -17.60
CA PHE A 28 44.56 2.07 -18.21
C PHE A 28 44.06 0.62 -18.32
N ARG A 29 44.90 -0.31 -18.79
CA ARG A 29 44.55 -1.74 -18.89
C ARG A 29 44.24 -2.33 -17.52
N ARG A 30 45.06 -2.05 -16.51
CA ARG A 30 44.83 -2.53 -15.13
C ARG A 30 43.52 -2.01 -14.55
N HIS A 31 43.19 -0.74 -14.80
CA HIS A 31 41.91 -0.17 -14.36
C HIS A 31 40.72 -0.77 -15.12
N PHE A 32 40.87 -0.97 -16.41
CA PHE A 32 39.84 -1.57 -17.26
C PHE A 32 39.59 -3.03 -16.85
N GLU A 33 40.63 -3.84 -16.70
CA GLU A 33 40.53 -5.25 -16.28
C GLU A 33 39.95 -5.39 -14.87
N ALA A 34 40.23 -4.47 -13.95
CA ALA A 34 39.64 -4.46 -12.62
C ALA A 34 38.11 -4.24 -12.63
N GLN A 35 37.54 -3.60 -13.66
CA GLN A 35 36.08 -3.46 -13.81
C GLN A 35 35.41 -4.76 -14.25
N PHE A 36 36.15 -5.65 -14.93
CA PHE A 36 35.65 -6.94 -15.39
C PHE A 36 36.14 -8.11 -14.53
N ALA A 37 36.98 -7.84 -13.53
CA ALA A 37 37.38 -8.82 -12.54
C ALA A 37 36.12 -9.35 -11.82
N PRO A 38 35.90 -10.68 -11.77
CA PRO A 38 34.79 -11.27 -11.05
C PRO A 38 34.80 -10.82 -9.59
N ILE A 39 33.65 -10.36 -9.09
CA ILE A 39 33.53 -9.85 -7.71
C ILE A 39 33.90 -10.97 -6.74
N GLU A 40 35.02 -10.82 -6.03
CA GLU A 40 35.44 -11.76 -5.00
C GLU A 40 34.45 -11.72 -3.83
N ASN A 41 33.61 -12.75 -3.75
CA ASN A 41 32.64 -12.95 -2.67
C ASN A 41 33.38 -13.31 -1.36
N SER A 42 33.89 -12.33 -0.63
CA SER A 42 34.20 -12.49 0.80
C SER A 42 33.96 -11.15 1.47
N GLN A 43 32.96 -11.01 2.34
CA GLN A 43 33.06 -11.44 3.74
C GLN A 43 31.70 -11.91 4.29
N LYS A 44 31.80 -12.91 5.16
CA LYS A 44 30.75 -13.61 5.90
C LYS A 44 29.83 -12.65 6.68
N ALA A 45 28.67 -12.34 6.11
CA ALA A 45 27.46 -12.14 6.91
C ALA A 45 26.80 -13.51 7.11
N LYS A 46 26.31 -13.77 8.33
CA LYS A 46 25.63 -15.00 8.76
C LYS A 46 24.76 -15.62 7.64
N PRO A 47 24.76 -16.95 7.43
CA PRO A 47 23.76 -17.57 6.58
C PRO A 47 22.44 -17.52 7.32
N THR A 48 21.71 -16.41 7.24
CA THR A 48 20.29 -16.43 7.54
C THR A 48 19.63 -17.18 6.41
N THR A 49 19.52 -18.48 6.65
CA THR A 49 18.52 -19.36 6.06
C THR A 49 18.74 -19.62 4.58
N LYS A 50 19.12 -20.87 4.30
CA LYS A 50 18.66 -21.66 3.16
C LYS A 50 17.70 -20.85 2.27
N GLN A 51 18.13 -20.42 1.08
CA GLN A 51 17.20 -20.43 -0.05
C GLN A 51 16.91 -21.91 -0.29
N LYS A 52 16.05 -22.45 0.56
CA LYS A 52 15.20 -23.57 0.21
C LYS A 52 14.58 -23.19 -1.10
N ASP A 53 14.43 -24.15 -1.97
CA ASP A 53 13.45 -24.18 -3.05
C ASP A 53 12.14 -23.63 -2.48
N ALA A 54 12.00 -22.31 -2.54
CA ALA A 54 10.87 -21.58 -2.03
C ALA A 54 10.05 -21.44 -3.27
N ASP A 55 9.03 -22.29 -3.37
CA ASP A 55 8.04 -22.29 -4.43
C ASP A 55 7.88 -20.86 -4.97
N GLU A 56 8.37 -20.63 -6.20
CA GLU A 56 8.35 -19.35 -6.92
C GLU A 56 6.89 -19.04 -7.29
N ASP A 57 6.06 -18.85 -6.26
CA ASP A 57 4.66 -18.55 -6.36
C ASP A 57 4.49 -17.15 -6.97
N ALA A 58 3.53 -16.97 -7.86
CA ALA A 58 3.21 -15.67 -8.45
C ALA A 58 3.18 -14.48 -7.43
N PRO A 59 2.61 -14.61 -6.21
CA PRO A 59 2.67 -13.54 -5.21
C PRO A 59 4.06 -13.25 -4.61
N SER A 60 4.97 -14.22 -4.52
CA SER A 60 6.34 -13.99 -4.02
C SER A 60 7.18 -13.28 -5.08
N LEU A 61 7.09 -13.69 -6.35
CA LEU A 61 7.71 -13.02 -7.48
C LEU A 61 7.24 -11.57 -7.62
N LEU A 62 5.92 -11.35 -7.56
CA LEU A 62 5.34 -10.01 -7.64
C LEU A 62 5.82 -9.10 -6.51
N LYS A 63 6.07 -9.61 -5.29
CA LYS A 63 6.60 -8.79 -4.18
C LYS A 63 8.04 -8.37 -4.41
N ASN A 64 8.83 -9.20 -5.08
CA ASN A 64 10.26 -8.98 -5.30
C ASN A 64 10.53 -8.08 -6.52
N ASP A 65 9.71 -8.18 -7.58
CA ASP A 65 9.90 -7.39 -8.81
C ASP A 65 9.05 -6.10 -8.85
N LEU A 66 9.70 -4.99 -8.55
CA LEU A 66 9.11 -3.65 -8.61
C LEU A 66 8.75 -3.24 -10.06
N ALA A 67 9.57 -3.61 -11.05
CA ALA A 67 9.31 -3.24 -12.43
C ALA A 67 8.03 -3.92 -12.93
N LEU A 68 7.84 -5.20 -12.59
CA LEU A 68 6.61 -5.93 -12.89
C LEU A 68 5.38 -5.36 -12.17
N GLN A 69 5.50 -5.00 -10.88
CA GLN A 69 4.42 -4.31 -10.15
C GLN A 69 3.98 -3.03 -10.86
N ARG A 70 4.96 -2.18 -11.25
CA ARG A 70 4.71 -0.93 -11.97
C ARG A 70 4.03 -1.21 -13.30
N LEU A 71 4.58 -2.12 -14.09
CA LEU A 71 4.05 -2.48 -15.41
C LEU A 71 2.57 -2.93 -15.33
N LEU A 72 2.25 -3.84 -14.41
CA LEU A 72 0.88 -4.33 -14.25
C LEU A 72 -0.08 -3.21 -13.82
N SER A 73 0.33 -2.38 -12.84
CA SER A 73 -0.50 -1.26 -12.35
C SER A 73 -0.69 -0.13 -13.36
N GLU A 74 0.32 0.14 -14.20
CA GLU A 74 0.36 1.28 -15.12
C GLU A 74 -0.05 0.90 -16.57
N SER A 75 -0.19 -0.39 -16.88
CA SER A 75 -0.55 -0.93 -18.21
C SER A 75 -1.68 -0.19 -18.93
N HIS A 76 -2.72 0.23 -18.21
CA HIS A 76 -3.88 0.95 -18.77
C HIS A 76 -3.52 2.34 -19.33
N LEU A 77 -2.46 2.97 -18.83
CA LEU A 77 -1.96 4.25 -19.37
C LEU A 77 -1.25 4.05 -20.72
N PHE A 78 -0.64 2.88 -20.92
CA PHE A 78 0.08 2.52 -22.14
C PHE A 78 -0.80 1.84 -23.19
N ALA A 79 -1.89 1.18 -22.77
CA ALA A 79 -2.82 0.46 -23.63
C ALA A 79 -3.92 1.35 -24.27
N GLY A 80 -3.89 2.67 -24.03
CA GLY A 80 -4.88 3.59 -24.58
C GLY A 80 -4.79 3.75 -26.11
N PRO A 81 -5.92 4.04 -26.79
CA PRO A 81 -5.91 4.32 -28.22
C PRO A 81 -5.00 5.53 -28.50
N GLY A 82 -4.11 5.41 -29.50
CA GLY A 82 -3.16 6.46 -29.88
C GLY A 82 -1.77 6.39 -29.23
N GLN A 83 -1.51 5.46 -28.29
CA GLN A 83 -0.15 5.23 -27.75
C GLN A 83 0.74 4.42 -28.69
N ASN A 84 0.15 3.47 -29.44
CA ASN A 84 0.86 2.64 -30.41
C ASN A 84 1.24 3.41 -31.70
N GLU A 85 0.76 4.65 -31.85
CA GLU A 85 0.94 5.50 -33.04
C GLU A 85 2.21 6.39 -32.95
N GLY A 86 3.06 6.21 -31.91
CA GLY A 86 4.34 6.93 -31.80
C GLY A 86 4.26 8.41 -31.40
N SER A 87 3.07 8.91 -31.02
CA SER A 87 2.89 10.31 -30.60
C SER A 87 3.55 10.58 -29.23
N MET A 88 4.67 11.32 -29.23
CA MET A 88 5.42 11.69 -28.01
C MET A 88 4.65 12.61 -27.04
N GLU A 89 3.59 13.30 -27.49
CA GLU A 89 2.83 14.26 -26.67
C GLU A 89 2.17 13.59 -25.46
N HIS A 90 1.80 12.32 -25.61
CA HIS A 90 1.15 11.55 -24.56
C HIS A 90 2.15 10.98 -23.56
N ALA A 91 3.44 10.86 -23.94
CA ALA A 91 4.48 10.33 -23.07
C ALA A 91 4.66 11.18 -21.81
N GLY A 92 4.60 12.52 -21.94
CA GLY A 92 4.69 13.43 -20.79
C GLY A 92 3.50 13.29 -19.84
N ARG A 93 2.27 13.28 -20.38
CA ARG A 93 1.05 13.13 -19.57
C ARG A 93 0.98 11.75 -18.89
N ASN A 94 1.33 10.69 -19.61
CA ASN A 94 1.34 9.35 -19.06
C ASN A 94 2.42 9.18 -18.00
N ARG A 95 3.58 9.82 -18.17
CA ARG A 95 4.62 9.87 -17.12
C ARG A 95 4.09 10.49 -15.84
N HIS A 96 3.37 11.61 -15.94
CA HIS A 96 2.75 12.29 -14.81
C HIS A 96 1.71 11.41 -14.10
N LEU A 97 0.80 10.79 -14.85
CA LEU A 97 -0.20 9.87 -14.29
C LEU A 97 0.45 8.63 -13.65
N ALA A 98 1.48 8.07 -14.27
CA ALA A 98 2.25 6.96 -13.72
C ALA A 98 2.93 7.37 -12.40
N THR A 99 3.52 8.58 -12.31
CA THR A 99 4.11 9.06 -11.05
C THR A 99 3.07 9.20 -9.94
N ASP A 100 1.86 9.65 -10.24
CA ASP A 100 0.78 9.76 -9.25
C ASP A 100 0.29 8.37 -8.79
N LEU A 101 0.19 7.40 -9.69
CA LEU A 101 -0.11 6.00 -9.34
C LEU A 101 0.98 5.39 -8.44
N ARG A 102 2.26 5.64 -8.73
CA ARG A 102 3.39 5.20 -7.89
C ARG A 102 3.32 5.79 -6.50
N LEU A 103 2.98 7.08 -6.37
CA LEU A 103 2.80 7.72 -5.07
C LEU A 103 1.61 7.12 -4.28
N SER A 104 0.52 6.79 -4.97
CA SER A 104 -0.63 6.08 -4.38
C SER A 104 -0.24 4.69 -3.88
N ALA A 105 0.54 3.92 -4.66
CA ALA A 105 1.04 2.61 -4.28
C ALA A 105 1.98 2.66 -3.06
N LEU A 106 2.78 3.72 -2.93
CA LEU A 106 3.60 3.98 -1.75
C LEU A 106 2.78 4.36 -0.50
N GLY A 107 1.49 4.66 -0.65
CA GLY A 107 0.57 4.93 0.46
C GLY A 107 -0.01 6.34 0.50
N SER A 108 0.13 7.15 -0.56
CA SER A 108 -0.57 8.44 -0.61
C SER A 108 -2.09 8.24 -0.59
N LYS A 109 -2.79 9.04 0.23
CA LYS A 109 -4.25 8.92 0.40
C LYS A 109 -5.04 9.63 -0.69
N THR A 110 -4.41 10.58 -1.37
CA THR A 110 -5.04 11.47 -2.36
C THR A 110 -4.14 11.60 -3.57
N SER A 111 -4.73 11.56 -4.77
CA SER A 111 -4.06 11.85 -6.03
C SER A 111 -3.86 13.36 -6.21
N VAL A 112 -2.72 13.75 -6.78
CA VAL A 112 -2.38 15.15 -7.09
C VAL A 112 -3.26 15.69 -8.23
N TYR A 113 -3.64 14.82 -9.17
CA TYR A 113 -4.46 15.18 -10.34
C TYR A 113 -5.98 15.21 -10.05
N LYS A 114 -6.40 14.80 -8.84
CA LYS A 114 -7.82 14.82 -8.47
C LYS A 114 -8.29 16.26 -8.24
N GLN A 115 -9.25 16.72 -9.04
CA GLN A 115 -9.85 18.04 -8.88
C GLN A 115 -10.63 18.16 -7.56
N ALA A 116 -10.16 19.04 -6.66
CA ALA A 116 -10.73 19.22 -5.33
C ALA A 116 -12.06 19.99 -5.33
N LYS A 117 -12.16 21.07 -6.11
CA LYS A 117 -13.34 21.95 -6.16
C LYS A 117 -14.13 21.71 -7.44
N MET A 118 -15.34 21.17 -7.28
CA MET A 118 -16.34 21.03 -8.34
C MET A 118 -17.72 21.30 -7.75
N PRO A 119 -18.63 21.98 -8.47
CA PRO A 119 -20.02 22.09 -8.04
C PRO A 119 -20.63 20.69 -7.84
N MET A 120 -21.45 20.54 -6.80
CA MET A 120 -21.97 19.25 -6.38
C MET A 120 -22.80 18.55 -7.46
N SER A 121 -23.55 19.30 -8.27
CA SER A 121 -24.34 18.79 -9.40
C SER A 121 -23.45 18.10 -10.44
N HIS A 122 -22.39 18.77 -10.90
CA HIS A 122 -21.44 18.21 -11.87
C HIS A 122 -20.70 17.01 -11.31
N ARG A 123 -20.23 17.08 -10.06
CA ARG A 123 -19.54 15.94 -9.42
C ARG A 123 -20.45 14.71 -9.37
N LYS A 124 -21.70 14.88 -8.95
CA LYS A 124 -22.69 13.80 -8.93
C LYS A 124 -22.98 13.25 -10.33
N GLY A 125 -23.14 14.14 -11.32
CA GLY A 125 -23.40 13.77 -12.71
C GLY A 125 -22.26 12.97 -13.35
N ILE A 126 -21.00 13.34 -13.10
CA ILE A 126 -19.84 12.61 -13.63
C ILE A 126 -19.75 11.21 -13.00
N ILE A 127 -19.96 11.10 -11.69
CA ILE A 127 -19.92 9.82 -10.98
C ILE A 127 -21.07 8.92 -11.45
N SER A 128 -22.29 9.45 -11.60
CA SER A 128 -23.43 8.67 -12.08
C SER A 128 -23.25 8.24 -13.53
N ALA A 129 -22.73 9.10 -14.40
CA ALA A 129 -22.43 8.75 -15.79
C ALA A 129 -21.35 7.67 -15.88
N ALA A 130 -20.28 7.77 -15.09
CA ALA A 130 -19.25 6.74 -15.02
C ALA A 130 -19.83 5.40 -14.54
N ALA A 131 -20.65 5.41 -13.48
CA ALA A 131 -21.32 4.22 -12.98
C ALA A 131 -22.29 3.61 -14.01
N GLY A 132 -23.02 4.45 -14.75
CA GLY A 132 -23.95 4.01 -15.80
C GLY A 132 -23.25 3.40 -17.02
N ARG A 133 -22.12 3.96 -17.46
CA ARG A 133 -21.30 3.36 -18.53
C ARG A 133 -20.76 2.00 -18.11
N GLU A 134 -20.28 1.92 -16.87
CA GLU A 134 -19.69 0.70 -16.33
C GLU A 134 -20.73 -0.40 -16.07
N SER A 135 -21.96 -0.04 -15.66
CA SER A 135 -23.06 -1.00 -15.54
C SER A 135 -23.49 -1.55 -16.90
N LYS A 136 -23.56 -0.70 -17.93
CA LYS A 136 -23.86 -1.11 -19.31
C LYS A 136 -22.80 -2.07 -19.85
N ARG A 137 -21.50 -1.72 -19.73
CA ARG A 137 -20.39 -2.60 -20.12
C ARG A 137 -20.47 -3.98 -19.47
N ARG A 138 -20.84 -4.04 -18.18
CA ARG A 138 -21.02 -5.32 -17.48
C ARG A 138 -22.27 -6.07 -17.89
N GLN A 139 -23.38 -5.40 -18.19
CA GLN A 139 -24.60 -6.02 -18.71
C GLN A 139 -24.33 -6.63 -20.10
N GLU A 140 -23.79 -5.83 -21.02
CA GLU A 140 -23.41 -6.25 -22.36
C GLU A 140 -22.40 -7.42 -22.31
N ALA A 141 -21.39 -7.36 -21.44
CA ALA A 141 -20.45 -8.47 -21.28
C ALA A 141 -21.11 -9.74 -20.73
N ARG A 142 -22.08 -9.64 -19.81
CA ARG A 142 -22.83 -10.80 -19.30
C ARG A 142 -23.71 -11.43 -20.37
N GLU A 143 -24.38 -10.59 -21.15
CA GLU A 143 -25.25 -11.02 -22.25
C GLU A 143 -24.42 -11.67 -23.36
N ASN A 144 -23.23 -11.13 -23.65
CA ASN A 144 -22.32 -11.65 -24.67
C ASN A 144 -21.37 -12.76 -24.14
N GLY A 145 -21.47 -13.16 -22.88
CA GLY A 145 -20.61 -14.19 -22.28
C GLY A 145 -19.12 -13.80 -22.10
N ILE A 146 -18.78 -12.52 -22.16
CA ILE A 146 -17.42 -12.01 -21.92
C ILE A 146 -17.16 -11.88 -20.42
N ILE A 147 -16.08 -12.51 -19.94
CA ILE A 147 -15.68 -12.44 -18.53
C ILE A 147 -14.90 -11.14 -18.29
N LEU A 148 -15.44 -10.27 -17.45
CA LEU A 148 -14.77 -9.06 -16.96
C LEU A 148 -14.13 -9.27 -15.59
N GLU A 149 -13.26 -8.34 -15.20
CA GLU A 149 -12.67 -8.35 -13.87
C GLU A 149 -13.74 -8.30 -12.77
N ARG A 150 -13.52 -9.08 -11.71
CA ARG A 150 -14.44 -9.10 -10.58
C ARG A 150 -14.36 -7.75 -9.87
N PRO A 151 -15.50 -7.09 -9.58
CA PRO A 151 -15.47 -5.89 -8.77
C PRO A 151 -14.85 -6.23 -7.40
N VAL A 152 -14.04 -5.32 -6.86
CA VAL A 152 -13.55 -5.44 -5.49
C VAL A 152 -14.75 -5.37 -4.54
N ASN A 153 -15.16 -6.53 -4.01
CA ASN A 153 -16.35 -6.68 -3.16
C ASN A 153 -16.21 -6.00 -1.78
N GLY A 154 -15.07 -5.38 -1.49
CA GLY A 154 -14.90 -4.45 -0.37
C GLY A 154 -15.20 -3.05 -0.88
N GLY A 155 -16.40 -2.55 -0.54
CA GLY A 155 -16.99 -1.33 -1.09
C GLY A 155 -16.01 -0.17 -1.28
N VAL A 156 -16.31 0.66 -2.30
CA VAL A 156 -15.78 2.01 -2.51
C VAL A 156 -15.28 2.57 -1.16
N LYS A 157 -13.95 2.76 -1.00
CA LYS A 157 -13.36 3.32 0.22
C LYS A 157 -14.15 4.59 0.59
N GLY A 158 -15.05 4.49 1.57
CA GLY A 158 -16.01 5.56 1.90
C GLY A 158 -17.49 5.15 1.99
N LYS A 159 -17.91 3.97 1.50
CA LYS A 159 -19.19 3.40 1.96
C LYS A 159 -19.00 2.97 3.40
N SER A 160 -19.74 3.62 4.30
CA SER A 160 -19.76 3.27 5.70
C SER A 160 -20.02 1.77 5.79
N LYS A 161 -19.15 1.04 6.53
CA LYS A 161 -19.50 -0.31 6.98
C LYS A 161 -20.93 -0.22 7.53
N PRO A 162 -21.81 -1.20 7.26
CA PRO A 162 -23.16 -1.17 7.79
C PRO A 162 -23.03 -0.86 9.28
N ARG A 163 -23.51 0.32 9.68
CA ARG A 163 -23.44 0.74 11.08
C ARG A 163 -24.09 -0.40 11.85
N LYS A 164 -23.42 -0.85 12.91
CA LYS A 164 -23.97 -1.86 13.82
C LYS A 164 -25.37 -1.35 14.17
N ARG A 165 -26.41 -2.07 13.75
CA ARG A 165 -27.80 -1.60 13.91
C ARG A 165 -27.97 -1.21 15.37
N ASP A 166 -28.41 0.02 15.61
CA ASP A 166 -28.67 0.48 16.97
C ASP A 166 -29.65 -0.48 17.62
N VAL A 167 -29.36 -0.87 18.85
CA VAL A 167 -30.26 -1.73 19.63
C VAL A 167 -31.56 -0.95 19.82
N ALA A 168 -32.69 -1.61 19.60
CA ALA A 168 -34.00 -0.97 19.75
C ALA A 168 -34.14 -0.37 21.16
N VAL A 169 -34.66 0.86 21.26
CA VAL A 169 -34.85 1.56 22.54
C VAL A 169 -35.78 0.78 23.47
N ASP A 170 -36.77 0.08 22.89
CA ASP A 170 -37.74 -0.74 23.62
C ASP A 170 -37.24 -2.17 23.92
N ALA A 171 -35.96 -2.46 23.66
CA ALA A 171 -35.40 -3.76 23.99
C ALA A 171 -35.39 -3.95 25.52
N PRO A 172 -35.93 -5.07 26.04
CA PRO A 172 -35.94 -5.32 27.47
C PRO A 172 -34.51 -5.36 28.02
N ALA A 173 -34.30 -4.74 29.17
CA ALA A 173 -32.99 -4.65 29.83
C ALA A 173 -32.47 -6.01 30.34
N VAL A 174 -33.38 -6.97 30.56
CA VAL A 174 -33.08 -8.31 31.06
C VAL A 174 -33.29 -9.35 29.97
N GLY A 175 -32.41 -10.34 29.93
CA GLY A 175 -32.50 -11.45 28.97
C GLY A 175 -32.28 -11.06 27.51
N LYS A 176 -32.59 -11.99 26.60
CA LYS A 176 -32.49 -11.80 25.15
C LYS A 176 -33.85 -12.03 24.50
N LEU A 177 -34.43 -10.96 23.96
CA LEU A 177 -35.65 -11.04 23.15
C LEU A 177 -35.30 -11.55 21.75
N ARG A 178 -35.85 -12.71 21.37
CA ARG A 178 -35.76 -13.24 20.00
C ARG A 178 -37.12 -13.77 19.58
N ASN A 179 -37.61 -13.35 18.41
CA ASN A 179 -38.88 -13.82 17.82
C ASN A 179 -40.07 -13.71 18.81
N GLY A 180 -40.16 -12.61 19.57
CA GLY A 180 -41.21 -12.41 20.57
C GLY A 180 -41.06 -13.19 21.88
N MET A 181 -40.05 -14.07 21.99
CA MET A 181 -39.76 -14.82 23.22
C MET A 181 -38.65 -14.13 24.02
N LEU A 182 -38.93 -13.80 25.27
CA LEU A 182 -37.94 -13.32 26.22
C LEU A 182 -37.21 -14.49 26.88
N LYS A 183 -35.93 -14.69 26.54
CA LYS A 183 -35.09 -15.70 27.19
C LYS A 183 -34.33 -15.10 28.37
N LEU A 184 -34.71 -15.49 29.58
CA LEU A 184 -34.03 -15.11 30.83
C LEU A 184 -32.99 -16.17 31.22
N SER A 185 -31.83 -15.73 31.69
CA SER A 185 -30.85 -16.63 32.30
C SER A 185 -31.20 -16.92 33.76
N LYS A 186 -30.70 -18.04 34.31
CA LYS A 186 -30.88 -18.34 35.75
C LYS A 186 -30.33 -17.22 36.65
N LYS A 187 -29.29 -16.53 36.19
CA LYS A 187 -28.71 -15.37 36.88
C LYS A 187 -29.69 -14.19 36.89
N ASP A 188 -30.31 -13.87 35.76
CA ASP A 188 -31.30 -12.78 35.68
C ASP A 188 -32.50 -13.08 36.60
N ILE A 189 -32.93 -14.34 36.64
CA ILE A 189 -34.02 -14.79 37.54
C ILE A 189 -33.61 -14.61 39.01
N ALA A 190 -32.40 -15.08 39.38
CA ALA A 190 -31.90 -14.98 40.76
C ALA A 190 -31.67 -13.52 41.21
N GLU A 191 -31.19 -12.66 40.31
CA GLU A 191 -30.98 -11.23 40.57
C GLU A 191 -32.30 -10.48 40.79
N ILE A 192 -33.36 -10.86 40.08
CA ILE A 192 -34.70 -10.27 40.24
C ILE A 192 -35.43 -10.84 41.47
N GLN A 193 -35.37 -12.15 41.70
CA GLN A 193 -35.99 -12.77 42.88
C GLN A 193 -35.29 -12.36 44.18
N GLY A 194 -33.98 -12.06 44.11
CA GLY A 194 -33.14 -11.89 45.28
C GLY A 194 -32.97 -13.21 46.04
N ASP A 195 -32.01 -13.23 46.96
CA ASP A 195 -31.89 -14.33 47.92
C ASP A 195 -33.20 -14.34 48.73
N ASP A 196 -34.06 -15.33 48.49
CA ASP A 196 -35.32 -15.49 49.19
C ASP A 196 -35.03 -15.86 50.65
N ARG A 197 -34.70 -14.85 51.46
CA ARG A 197 -34.40 -14.97 52.90
C ARG A 197 -35.67 -15.26 53.72
N ARG A 198 -36.72 -15.82 53.10
CA ARG A 198 -37.98 -16.16 53.74
C ARG A 198 -38.46 -17.57 53.37
N SER A 199 -37.57 -18.54 53.26
CA SER A 199 -37.97 -19.94 53.40
C SER A 199 -36.77 -20.82 53.75
N GLY A 200 -36.76 -21.38 54.98
CA GLY A 200 -35.94 -22.56 55.29
C GLY A 200 -35.00 -22.47 56.51
N GLY A 201 -35.59 -22.48 57.71
CA GLY A 201 -35.16 -23.26 58.89
C GLY A 201 -33.69 -23.60 59.21
N LYS A 202 -33.33 -23.26 60.46
CA LYS A 202 -32.72 -24.15 61.48
C LYS A 202 -31.24 -24.53 61.33
N GLY A 203 -30.41 -23.92 62.18
CA GLY A 203 -29.15 -24.55 62.64
C GLY A 203 -28.01 -23.58 62.96
N GLY A 204 -27.99 -23.00 64.16
CA GLY A 204 -26.86 -22.18 64.64
C GLY A 204 -26.70 -22.28 66.15
N GLY A 205 -25.98 -23.30 66.61
CA GLY A 205 -25.84 -23.68 68.01
C GLY A 205 -25.19 -22.61 68.89
N LYS A 206 -25.88 -22.28 69.98
CA LYS A 206 -25.39 -21.42 71.07
C LYS A 206 -24.46 -22.25 71.98
N ARG A 207 -23.15 -22.27 71.71
CA ARG A 207 -22.15 -22.80 72.66
C ARG A 207 -21.71 -21.67 73.60
N ARG A 208 -22.38 -21.58 74.76
CA ARG A 208 -21.85 -20.92 75.96
C ARG A 208 -20.66 -21.75 76.45
N ARG A 209 -19.49 -21.14 76.61
CA ARG A 209 -18.43 -21.67 77.47
C ARG A 209 -18.27 -20.75 78.67
N ARG A 210 -18.26 -21.40 79.83
CA ARG A 210 -17.79 -20.88 81.12
C ARG A 210 -16.30 -20.62 81.05
#